data_AF-A0A371RL26-F1
#
_entry.id   AF-A0A371RL26-F1
#
_cell.length_a   1.000
_cell.length_b   1.000
_cell.length_c   1.000
_cell.angle_alpha   90.00
_cell.angle_beta   90.00
_cell.angle_gamma   90.00
#
_symmetry.space_group_name_H-M   'P 1'
#
loop_
_entity.id
_entity.type
_entity.pdbx_description
1 polymer ?
#
loop_
_entity_poly.entity_id
_entity_poly.type
_entity_poly.pdbx_seq_one_letter_code
_entity_poly.pdbx_strand_id
1 'polypeptide(L)'
;MSEVMTNPTPTRLMRQATRLRLRREYPVRVPDLGIAYVAAPKNACTTLKMTLYRLRFGEEFDIVNVRGRDVFHVHHVFPSQEFDARGLEGTKVEDRFCVIRDPIDRFVSFYCNRILYHDDLAKSGPLLTAQGLKTQPDINELVADLDKYMKAARLVRHHVLPQSYFLGTDPSLYGLVADVSELDQVRAFLSDRVGEDTGAFPRYQEGGNDRKDEVHAALSPESRAALEEFYADDLRIWR
;
A
#
# COMPACT_ATOMS: atom_id res chain seq x y z
N MET A 1 10.15 -41.55 4.35
CA MET A 1 8.92 -40.91 3.83
C MET A 1 8.41 -40.00 4.94
N SER A 2 8.74 -38.71 4.87
CA SER A 2 8.40 -37.72 5.90
C SER A 2 6.95 -37.25 5.72
N GLU A 3 6.11 -37.47 6.73
CA GLU A 3 4.76 -36.92 6.80
C GLU A 3 4.82 -35.39 6.76
N VAL A 4 4.18 -34.82 5.75
CA VAL A 4 3.88 -33.38 5.69
C VAL A 4 2.75 -33.14 6.69
N MET A 5 3.10 -32.62 7.87
CA MET A 5 2.11 -32.09 8.81
C MET A 5 1.39 -30.90 8.16
N THR A 6 0.17 -31.11 7.69
CA THR A 6 -0.73 -30.02 7.34
C THR A 6 -1.24 -29.39 8.63
N ASN A 7 -0.95 -28.11 8.85
CA ASN A 7 -1.53 -27.37 9.97
C ASN A 7 -3.05 -27.25 9.77
N PRO A 8 -3.88 -27.57 10.78
CA PRO A 8 -5.32 -27.45 10.65
C PRO A 8 -5.72 -25.98 10.50
N THR A 9 -6.51 -25.67 9.47
CA THR A 9 -7.12 -24.35 9.28
C THR A 9 -8.02 -24.03 10.47
N PRO A 10 -7.82 -22.91 11.18
CA PRO A 10 -8.61 -22.63 12.37
C PRO A 10 -10.08 -22.38 12.04
N THR A 11 -10.93 -22.83 12.97
CA THR A 11 -12.38 -22.79 12.83
C THR A 11 -12.93 -21.36 12.79
N ARG A 12 -14.08 -21.17 12.14
CA ARG A 12 -14.80 -19.89 12.02
C ARG A 12 -15.00 -19.16 13.37
N LEU A 13 -15.20 -19.91 14.46
CA LEU A 13 -15.35 -19.38 15.83
C LEU A 13 -14.04 -18.75 16.38
N MET A 14 -12.88 -19.35 16.09
CA MET A 14 -11.58 -18.78 16.47
C MET A 14 -11.27 -17.50 15.70
N ARG A 15 -11.68 -17.42 14.43
CA ARG A 15 -11.52 -16.21 13.59
C ARG A 15 -12.37 -15.04 14.10
N GLN A 16 -13.62 -15.30 14.53
CA GLN A 16 -14.49 -14.28 15.15
C GLN A 16 -13.94 -13.71 16.47
N ALA A 17 -13.41 -14.55 17.35
CA ALA A 17 -12.82 -14.09 18.62
C ALA A 17 -11.59 -13.18 18.41
N THR A 18 -10.85 -13.39 17.31
CA THR A 18 -9.68 -12.60 16.93
C THR A 18 -10.07 -11.20 16.43
N ARG A 19 -11.21 -11.05 15.73
CA ARG A 19 -11.74 -9.75 15.26
C ARG A 19 -12.07 -8.79 16.41
N LEU A 20 -12.59 -9.31 17.52
CA LEU A 20 -12.96 -8.51 18.72
C LEU A 20 -11.75 -7.86 19.43
N ARG A 21 -10.52 -8.21 19.05
CA ARG A 21 -9.28 -7.68 19.61
C ARG A 21 -8.40 -6.98 18.58
N LEU A 22 -8.96 -6.57 17.43
CA LEU A 22 -8.20 -5.90 16.37
C LEU A 22 -7.41 -4.72 16.93
N ARG A 23 -6.11 -4.73 16.61
CA ARG A 23 -5.18 -3.64 16.84
C ARG A 23 -4.67 -3.18 15.48
N ARG A 24 -4.12 -1.96 15.44
CA ARG A 24 -3.27 -1.55 14.33
C ARG A 24 -2.10 -2.52 14.23
N GLU A 25 -1.87 -3.04 13.03
CA GLU A 25 -0.88 -4.10 12.80
C GLU A 25 -0.02 -3.78 11.58
N TYR A 26 1.29 -3.90 11.77
CA TYR A 26 2.31 -3.83 10.74
C TYR A 26 3.39 -4.88 11.04
N PRO A 27 3.86 -5.65 10.05
CA PRO A 27 3.26 -5.83 8.73
C PRO A 27 1.85 -6.45 8.82
N VAL A 28 1.14 -6.58 7.70
CA VAL A 28 -0.14 -7.31 7.70
C VAL A 28 0.17 -8.80 7.78
N ARG A 29 -0.13 -9.45 8.92
CA ARG A 29 0.14 -10.88 9.08
C ARG A 29 -1.12 -11.71 8.89
N VAL A 30 -0.96 -12.89 8.30
CA VAL A 30 -1.97 -13.96 8.26
C VAL A 30 -1.35 -15.20 8.89
N PRO A 31 -1.36 -15.32 10.24
CA PRO A 31 -0.59 -16.33 10.96
C PRO A 31 -0.91 -17.77 10.53
N ASP A 32 -2.19 -18.07 10.26
CA ASP A 32 -2.64 -19.39 9.82
C ASP A 32 -1.97 -19.86 8.51
N LEU A 33 -1.57 -18.91 7.67
CA LEU A 33 -0.91 -19.16 6.38
C LEU A 33 0.61 -18.96 6.47
N GLY A 34 1.11 -18.48 7.62
CA GLY A 34 2.52 -18.12 7.81
C GLY A 34 2.97 -16.85 7.10
N ILE A 35 2.07 -16.09 6.46
CA ILE A 35 2.43 -14.99 5.54
C ILE A 35 2.48 -13.63 6.23
N ALA A 36 3.38 -12.75 5.77
CA ALA A 36 3.37 -11.33 6.10
C ALA A 36 3.52 -10.41 4.87
N TYR A 37 2.71 -9.36 4.80
CA TYR A 37 2.73 -8.35 3.74
C TYR A 37 3.20 -6.99 4.26
N VAL A 38 4.27 -6.47 3.66
CA VAL A 38 4.75 -5.10 3.91
C VAL A 38 4.18 -4.17 2.85
N ALA A 39 3.38 -3.19 3.30
CA ALA A 39 2.57 -2.39 2.40
C ALA A 39 3.14 -0.98 2.16
N ALA A 40 3.38 -0.62 0.90
CA ALA A 40 3.62 0.76 0.46
C ALA A 40 2.36 1.40 -0.14
N PRO A 41 2.07 2.68 0.12
CA PRO A 41 0.97 3.39 -0.52
C PRO A 41 1.09 3.37 -2.04
N LYS A 42 -0.06 3.21 -2.71
CA LYS A 42 -0.21 3.20 -4.19
C LYS A 42 0.37 2.00 -4.94
N ASN A 43 0.82 0.96 -4.22
CA ASN A 43 1.27 -0.32 -4.78
C ASN A 43 0.20 -1.41 -4.58
N ALA A 44 -1.03 -1.16 -5.03
CA ALA A 44 -2.21 -2.02 -4.80
C ALA A 44 -2.51 -2.36 -3.33
N CYS A 45 -2.02 -1.56 -2.38
CA CYS A 45 -2.09 -1.86 -0.96
C CYS A 45 -3.52 -2.00 -0.43
N THR A 46 -4.51 -1.29 -0.99
CA THR A 46 -5.92 -1.41 -0.55
C THR A 46 -6.44 -2.80 -0.89
N THR A 47 -6.31 -3.22 -2.15
CA THR A 47 -6.71 -4.54 -2.62
C THR A 47 -6.07 -5.65 -1.80
N LEU A 48 -4.75 -5.61 -1.60
CA LEU A 48 -4.06 -6.65 -0.82
C LEU A 48 -4.47 -6.65 0.65
N LYS A 49 -4.67 -5.48 1.27
CA LYS A 49 -5.13 -5.41 2.67
C LYS A 49 -6.54 -5.99 2.84
N MET A 50 -7.44 -5.75 1.89
CA MET A 50 -8.79 -6.33 1.88
C MET A 50 -8.73 -7.85 1.69
N THR A 51 -7.96 -8.33 0.71
CA THR A 51 -7.78 -9.77 0.46
C THR A 51 -7.19 -10.47 1.69
N LEU A 52 -6.13 -9.93 2.30
CA LEU A 52 -5.51 -10.51 3.49
C LEU A 52 -6.42 -10.44 4.72
N TYR A 53 -7.24 -9.39 4.85
CA TYR A 53 -8.30 -9.34 5.86
C TYR A 53 -9.26 -10.52 5.69
N ARG A 54 -9.77 -10.74 4.48
CA ARG A 54 -10.67 -11.85 4.16
C ARG A 54 -10.03 -13.21 4.44
N LEU A 55 -8.79 -13.42 4.00
CA LEU A 55 -8.09 -14.69 4.24
C LEU A 55 -7.88 -14.95 5.73
N ARG A 56 -7.60 -13.91 6.52
CA ARG A 56 -7.37 -14.02 7.97
C ARG A 56 -8.65 -14.24 8.76
N PHE A 57 -9.70 -13.48 8.46
CA PHE A 57 -10.91 -13.45 9.29
C PHE A 57 -12.07 -14.28 8.72
N GLY A 58 -11.96 -14.72 7.46
CA GLY A 58 -12.98 -15.50 6.77
C GLY A 58 -14.20 -14.69 6.34
N GLU A 59 -14.08 -13.36 6.25
CA GLU A 59 -15.17 -12.45 5.87
C GLU A 59 -14.61 -11.18 5.21
N GLU A 60 -15.43 -10.51 4.41
CA GLU A 60 -15.06 -9.22 3.80
C GLU A 60 -14.87 -8.13 4.86
N PHE A 61 -13.98 -7.18 4.59
CA PHE A 61 -13.82 -6.02 5.44
C PHE A 61 -15.01 -5.08 5.28
N ASP A 62 -15.61 -4.71 6.40
CA ASP A 62 -16.64 -3.69 6.52
C ASP A 62 -16.26 -2.77 7.69
N ILE A 63 -17.22 -2.17 8.39
CA ILE A 63 -16.97 -1.45 9.63
C ILE A 63 -16.47 -2.43 10.69
N VAL A 64 -15.34 -2.11 11.29
CA VAL A 64 -14.74 -2.91 12.38
C VAL A 64 -14.43 -2.03 13.58
N ASN A 65 -14.56 -2.60 14.77
CA ASN A 65 -14.17 -1.89 15.99
C ASN A 65 -12.69 -2.15 16.31
N VAL A 66 -11.89 -1.09 16.38
CA VAL A 66 -10.47 -1.14 16.75
C VAL A 66 -10.28 -0.34 18.02
N ARG A 67 -10.00 -1.04 19.14
CA ARG A 67 -9.82 -0.43 20.47
C ARG A 67 -10.99 0.50 20.88
N GLY A 68 -12.23 0.06 20.67
CA GLY A 68 -13.42 0.83 21.06
C GLY A 68 -13.83 1.93 20.08
N ARG A 69 -13.21 2.00 18.89
CA ARG A 69 -13.57 2.97 17.85
C ARG A 69 -13.92 2.26 16.55
N ASP A 70 -15.00 2.71 15.91
CA ASP A 70 -15.39 2.19 14.61
C ASP A 70 -14.45 2.72 13.52
N VAL A 71 -14.00 1.80 12.69
CA VAL A 71 -13.03 2.01 11.63
C VAL A 71 -13.65 1.59 10.31
N PHE A 72 -13.71 2.56 9.39
CA PHE A 72 -14.38 2.44 8.09
C PHE A 72 -13.40 2.12 6.94
N HIS A 73 -12.09 2.16 7.19
CA HIS A 73 -11.07 1.95 6.17
C HIS A 73 -10.04 0.94 6.64
N VAL A 74 -9.74 -0.04 5.78
CA VAL A 74 -8.77 -1.12 6.08
C VAL A 74 -7.39 -0.56 6.43
N HIS A 75 -7.01 0.60 5.90
CA HIS A 75 -5.75 1.29 6.21
C HIS A 75 -5.60 1.72 7.68
N HIS A 76 -6.70 1.82 8.44
CA HIS A 76 -6.65 2.11 9.87
C HIS A 76 -6.46 0.86 10.73
N VAL A 77 -6.70 -0.34 10.17
CA VAL A 77 -6.33 -1.62 10.78
C VAL A 77 -4.91 -2.01 10.36
N PHE A 78 -4.63 -1.88 9.06
CA PHE A 78 -3.37 -2.23 8.43
C PHE A 78 -2.72 -0.97 7.85
N PRO A 79 -2.07 -0.14 8.69
CA PRO A 79 -1.38 1.05 8.21
C PRO A 79 -0.22 0.70 7.28
N SER A 80 0.07 1.60 6.35
CA SER A 80 1.40 1.67 5.75
C SER A 80 2.21 2.65 6.60
N GLN A 81 3.36 2.21 7.11
CA GLN A 81 4.20 2.99 8.01
C GLN A 81 5.66 2.87 7.60
N GLU A 82 6.50 3.71 8.18
CA GLU A 82 7.95 3.61 8.04
C GLU A 82 8.42 2.18 8.29
N PHE A 83 9.37 1.76 7.46
CA PHE A 83 9.97 0.45 7.56
C PHE A 83 10.59 0.24 8.95
N ASP A 84 10.17 -0.84 9.63
CA ASP A 84 10.74 -1.26 10.90
C ASP A 84 11.14 -2.73 10.80
N ALA A 85 12.45 -3.00 10.70
CA ALA A 85 13.00 -4.34 10.61
C ALA A 85 12.58 -5.22 11.81
N ARG A 86 12.41 -4.64 13.00
CA ARG A 86 11.93 -5.36 14.19
C ARG A 86 10.49 -5.79 14.04
N GLY A 87 9.70 -5.01 13.30
CA GLY A 87 8.33 -5.36 12.94
C GLY A 87 8.24 -6.63 12.10
N LEU A 88 9.34 -7.04 11.44
CA LEU A 88 9.43 -8.27 10.66
C LEU A 88 9.92 -9.49 11.47
N GLU A 89 10.24 -9.33 12.76
CA GLU A 89 10.66 -10.46 13.60
C GLU A 89 9.60 -11.57 13.63
N GLY A 90 10.06 -12.82 13.63
CA GLY A 90 9.21 -14.01 13.72
C GLY A 90 8.51 -14.44 12.44
N THR A 91 8.84 -13.87 11.28
CA THR A 91 8.40 -14.37 9.95
C THR A 91 9.60 -14.86 9.14
N LYS A 92 9.45 -15.90 8.32
CA LYS A 92 10.53 -16.33 7.41
C LYS A 92 10.60 -15.39 6.22
N VAL A 93 11.79 -15.26 5.63
CA VAL A 93 12.00 -14.47 4.41
C VAL A 93 11.06 -14.93 3.29
N GLU A 94 11.04 -16.24 3.01
CA GLU A 94 10.19 -16.88 1.97
C GLU A 94 8.68 -16.64 2.14
N ASP A 95 8.23 -16.27 3.34
CA ASP A 95 6.81 -16.04 3.66
C ASP A 95 6.44 -14.54 3.70
N ARG A 96 7.44 -13.66 3.55
CA ARG A 96 7.25 -12.22 3.47
C ARG A 96 7.14 -11.81 2.01
N PHE A 97 6.20 -10.93 1.72
CA PHE A 97 6.11 -10.34 0.41
C PHE A 97 5.81 -8.84 0.45
N CYS A 98 6.17 -8.17 -0.63
CA CYS A 98 5.76 -6.79 -0.89
C CYS A 98 5.36 -6.63 -2.37
N VAL A 99 4.68 -5.52 -2.64
CA VAL A 99 4.39 -5.11 -4.02
C VAL A 99 5.02 -3.75 -4.26
N ILE A 100 5.74 -3.68 -5.38
CA ILE A 100 6.40 -2.48 -5.87
C ILE A 100 5.62 -1.91 -7.06
N ARG A 101 5.99 -0.71 -7.46
CA ARG A 101 5.49 -0.05 -8.67
C ARG A 101 6.56 0.89 -9.17
N ASP A 102 6.60 1.12 -10.49
CA ASP A 102 7.38 2.23 -11.05
C ASP A 102 7.12 3.53 -10.24
N PRO A 103 8.17 4.19 -9.72
CA PRO A 103 7.99 5.34 -8.83
C PRO A 103 7.22 6.51 -9.46
N ILE A 104 7.38 6.72 -10.78
CA ILE A 104 6.68 7.78 -11.50
C ILE A 104 5.20 7.40 -11.68
N ASP A 105 4.91 6.18 -12.08
CA ASP A 105 3.53 5.67 -12.17
C ASP A 105 2.83 5.67 -10.81
N ARG A 106 3.58 5.45 -9.73
CA ARG A 106 3.10 5.53 -8.35
C ARG A 106 2.75 6.97 -7.97
N PHE A 107 3.58 7.94 -8.32
CA PHE A 107 3.29 9.37 -8.12
C PHE A 107 2.09 9.84 -8.95
N VAL A 108 2.01 9.47 -10.23
CA VAL A 108 0.84 9.78 -11.08
C VAL A 108 -0.44 9.17 -10.49
N SER A 109 -0.36 7.93 -9.99
CA SER A 109 -1.50 7.32 -9.30
C SER A 109 -1.90 8.02 -8.00
N PHE A 110 -0.96 8.63 -7.30
CA PHE A 110 -1.25 9.55 -6.20
C PHE A 110 -1.97 10.79 -6.71
N TYR A 111 -1.43 11.47 -7.72
CA TYR A 111 -2.00 12.70 -8.25
C TYR A 111 -3.44 12.51 -8.75
N CYS A 112 -3.66 11.55 -9.64
CA CYS A 112 -4.98 11.28 -10.21
C CYS A 112 -6.03 10.94 -9.14
N ASN A 113 -5.65 10.12 -8.16
CA ASN A 113 -6.61 9.65 -7.16
C ASN A 113 -6.83 10.65 -6.02
N ARG A 114 -5.75 11.19 -5.44
CA ARG A 114 -5.84 12.03 -4.24
C ARG A 114 -6.13 13.50 -4.55
N ILE A 115 -5.55 13.99 -5.64
CA ILE A 115 -5.63 15.40 -6.00
C ILE A 115 -6.82 15.62 -6.92
N LEU A 116 -6.86 14.92 -8.06
CA LEU A 116 -7.91 15.15 -9.05
C LEU A 116 -9.27 14.56 -8.66
N TYR A 117 -9.31 13.31 -8.17
CA TYR A 117 -10.56 12.62 -7.89
C TYR A 117 -11.14 12.95 -6.50
N HIS A 118 -10.31 12.93 -5.45
CA HIS A 118 -10.76 13.18 -4.08
C HIS A 118 -10.67 14.64 -3.61
N ASP A 119 -10.02 15.53 -4.38
CA ASP A 119 -9.78 16.93 -4.02
C ASP A 119 -9.21 17.09 -2.59
N ASP A 120 -8.34 16.16 -2.18
CA ASP A 120 -7.97 16.04 -0.77
C ASP A 120 -7.15 17.24 -0.26
N LEU A 121 -6.56 18.04 -1.16
CA LEU A 121 -5.84 19.27 -0.80
C LEU A 121 -6.77 20.37 -0.26
N ALA A 122 -8.05 20.37 -0.63
CA ALA A 122 -9.03 21.30 -0.06
C ALA A 122 -9.06 21.24 1.47
N LYS A 123 -8.82 20.05 2.05
CA LYS A 123 -8.75 19.83 3.51
C LYS A 123 -7.57 20.54 4.18
N SER A 124 -6.53 20.87 3.41
CA SER A 124 -5.33 21.58 3.87
C SER A 124 -5.28 23.03 3.37
N GLY A 125 -6.36 23.55 2.78
CA GLY A 125 -6.41 24.85 2.10
C GLY A 125 -5.77 26.00 2.85
N PRO A 126 -6.14 26.28 4.12
CA PRO A 126 -5.54 27.38 4.88
C PRO A 126 -4.01 27.28 5.03
N LEU A 127 -3.49 26.06 5.24
CA LEU A 127 -2.04 25.82 5.37
C LEU A 127 -1.31 25.97 4.03
N LEU A 128 -1.96 25.58 2.93
CA LEU A 128 -1.44 25.73 1.58
C LEU A 128 -1.39 27.21 1.18
N THR A 129 -2.49 27.94 1.36
CA THR A 129 -2.56 29.38 1.04
C THR A 129 -1.54 30.20 1.83
N ALA A 130 -1.31 29.87 3.11
CA ALA A 130 -0.29 30.54 3.93
C ALA A 130 1.14 30.38 3.37
N GLN A 131 1.38 29.38 2.52
CA GLN A 131 2.66 29.15 1.83
C GLN A 131 2.61 29.57 0.35
N GLY A 132 1.53 30.23 -0.10
CA GLY A 132 1.34 30.61 -1.49
C GLY A 132 1.03 29.44 -2.43
N LEU A 133 0.63 28.28 -1.90
CA LEU A 133 0.36 27.07 -2.68
C LEU A 133 -1.11 26.98 -3.10
N LYS A 134 -1.35 26.40 -4.27
CA LYS A 134 -2.70 26.12 -4.78
C LYS A 134 -3.29 24.88 -4.11
N THR A 135 -4.60 24.85 -3.91
CA THR A 135 -5.33 23.63 -3.53
C THR A 135 -5.58 22.72 -4.73
N GLN A 136 -5.51 23.24 -5.96
CA GLN A 136 -5.64 22.49 -7.20
C GLN A 136 -4.49 22.84 -8.14
N PRO A 137 -3.24 22.46 -7.80
CA PRO A 137 -2.11 22.60 -8.72
C PRO A 137 -2.28 21.66 -9.91
N ASP A 138 -1.74 22.03 -11.06
CA ASP A 138 -1.44 21.01 -12.08
C ASP A 138 -0.28 20.09 -11.63
N ILE A 139 0.00 19.04 -12.39
CA ILE A 139 1.02 18.07 -11.98
C ILE A 139 2.42 18.68 -11.92
N ASN A 140 2.76 19.60 -12.82
CA ASN A 140 4.08 20.22 -12.86
C ASN A 140 4.23 21.26 -11.74
N GLU A 141 3.17 22.02 -11.45
CA GLU A 141 3.11 22.92 -10.30
C GLU A 141 3.28 22.16 -8.97
N LEU A 142 2.62 20.99 -8.85
CA LEU A 142 2.76 20.15 -7.67
C LEU A 142 4.19 19.61 -7.52
N VAL A 143 4.84 19.20 -8.62
CA VAL A 143 6.22 18.70 -8.59
C VAL A 143 7.20 19.80 -8.23
N ALA A 144 7.06 20.99 -8.84
CA ALA A 144 7.93 22.13 -8.59
C ALA A 144 7.96 22.56 -7.11
N ASP A 145 6.83 22.43 -6.42
CA ASP A 145 6.68 22.79 -5.01
C ASP A 145 6.46 21.57 -4.09
N LEU A 146 6.83 20.36 -4.51
CA LEU A 146 6.51 19.11 -3.83
C LEU A 146 6.87 19.12 -2.34
N ASP A 147 8.06 19.63 -2.04
CA ASP A 147 8.58 19.77 -0.68
C ASP A 147 7.71 20.64 0.23
N LYS A 148 7.15 21.72 -0.31
CA LYS A 148 6.24 22.62 0.42
C LYS A 148 4.88 21.93 0.62
N TYR A 149 4.37 21.25 -0.40
CA TYR A 149 3.14 20.44 -0.28
C TYR A 149 3.28 19.33 0.76
N MET A 150 4.43 18.65 0.82
CA MET A 150 4.71 17.62 1.83
C MET A 150 4.73 18.20 3.26
N LYS A 151 5.26 19.41 3.45
CA LYS A 151 5.28 20.11 4.74
C LYS A 151 3.88 20.58 5.16
N ALA A 152 3.10 21.10 4.22
CA ALA A 152 1.78 21.66 4.49
C ALA A 152 0.67 20.60 4.64
N ALA A 153 0.75 19.50 3.87
CA ALA A 153 -0.29 18.49 3.78
C ALA A 153 0.24 17.09 4.10
N ARG A 154 -0.04 16.60 5.31
CA ARG A 154 0.37 15.26 5.78
C ARG A 154 -0.06 14.14 4.83
N LEU A 155 -1.22 14.29 4.17
CA LEU A 155 -1.69 13.34 3.18
C LEU A 155 -0.75 13.26 1.98
N VAL A 156 -0.31 14.39 1.44
CA VAL A 156 0.65 14.44 0.31
C VAL A 156 1.90 13.70 0.73
N ARG A 157 2.52 14.13 1.85
CA ARG A 157 3.71 13.48 2.41
C ARG A 157 3.56 11.96 2.50
N HIS A 158 2.47 11.46 3.06
CA HIS A 158 2.27 10.02 3.22
C HIS A 158 2.22 9.25 1.89
N HIS A 159 1.67 9.84 0.82
CA HIS A 159 1.51 9.13 -0.46
C HIS A 159 2.69 9.30 -1.41
N VAL A 160 3.49 10.35 -1.26
CA VAL A 160 4.64 10.62 -2.13
C VAL A 160 5.96 10.16 -1.54
N LEU A 161 6.06 9.87 -0.23
CA LEU A 161 7.31 9.31 0.31
C LEU A 161 7.76 8.08 -0.51
N PRO A 162 9.08 7.91 -0.79
CA PRO A 162 9.62 6.78 -1.55
C PRO A 162 9.10 5.43 -1.06
N GLN A 163 8.90 4.46 -1.94
CA GLN A 163 8.44 3.14 -1.53
C GLN A 163 9.47 2.44 -0.62
N SER A 164 10.77 2.70 -0.80
CA SER A 164 11.83 2.30 0.13
C SER A 164 11.64 2.79 1.56
N TYR A 165 10.97 3.93 1.77
CA TYR A 165 10.60 4.38 3.13
C TYR A 165 9.67 3.38 3.84
N PHE A 166 8.82 2.67 3.10
CA PHE A 166 7.84 1.71 3.63
C PHE A 166 8.35 0.27 3.58
N LEU A 167 9.11 -0.07 2.55
CA LEU A 167 9.57 -1.43 2.23
C LEU A 167 11.00 -1.71 2.73
N GLY A 168 11.73 -0.69 3.16
CA GLY A 168 13.15 -0.79 3.42
C GLY A 168 13.96 -0.73 2.12
N THR A 169 15.27 -0.95 2.24
CA THR A 169 16.22 -0.83 1.12
C THR A 169 16.86 -2.16 0.72
N ASP A 170 16.41 -3.27 1.31
CA ASP A 170 16.97 -4.60 1.10
C ASP A 170 15.88 -5.56 0.56
N PRO A 171 15.87 -5.82 -0.76
CA PRO A 171 14.92 -6.76 -1.36
C PRO A 171 15.05 -8.19 -0.83
N SER A 172 16.21 -8.60 -0.31
CA SER A 172 16.43 -9.96 0.21
C SER A 172 15.64 -10.27 1.49
N LEU A 173 15.01 -9.24 2.08
CA LEU A 173 14.09 -9.41 3.21
C LEU A 173 12.77 -10.10 2.81
N TYR A 174 12.50 -10.22 1.52
CA TYR A 174 11.26 -10.72 0.95
C TYR A 174 11.49 -12.00 0.15
N GLY A 175 10.60 -12.96 0.33
CA GLY A 175 10.52 -14.17 -0.49
C GLY A 175 9.85 -13.91 -1.83
N LEU A 176 8.99 -12.89 -1.88
CA LEU A 176 8.35 -12.42 -3.11
C LEU A 176 8.32 -10.89 -3.14
N VAL A 177 8.87 -10.34 -4.22
CA VAL A 177 8.72 -8.94 -4.61
C VAL A 177 8.03 -8.97 -5.96
N ALA A 178 6.79 -8.46 -6.03
CA ALA A 178 6.03 -8.42 -7.28
C ALA A 178 5.79 -6.98 -7.71
N ASP A 179 5.82 -6.70 -9.01
CA ASP A 179 5.33 -5.44 -9.53
C ASP A 179 3.80 -5.40 -9.53
N VAL A 180 3.21 -4.20 -9.46
CA VAL A 180 1.75 -4.02 -9.51
C VAL A 180 1.14 -4.53 -10.82
N SER A 181 1.90 -4.55 -11.91
CA SER A 181 1.49 -5.15 -13.19
C SER A 181 1.48 -6.68 -13.15
N GLU A 182 2.13 -7.27 -12.13
CA GLU A 182 2.31 -8.71 -11.95
C GLU A 182 1.57 -9.25 -10.72
N LEU A 183 0.45 -8.62 -10.33
CA LEU A 183 -0.36 -9.07 -9.18
C LEU A 183 -0.84 -10.53 -9.28
N ASP A 184 -0.84 -11.11 -10.47
CA ASP A 184 -1.11 -12.53 -10.68
C ASP A 184 -0.07 -13.45 -10.01
N GLN A 185 1.19 -13.00 -9.87
CA GLN A 185 2.21 -13.71 -9.08
C GLN A 185 1.83 -13.73 -7.59
N VAL A 186 1.32 -12.61 -7.08
CA VAL A 186 0.83 -12.52 -5.69
C VAL A 186 -0.40 -13.41 -5.51
N ARG A 187 -1.32 -13.44 -6.50
CA ARG A 187 -2.47 -14.36 -6.47
C ARG A 187 -2.01 -15.82 -6.40
N ALA A 188 -1.07 -16.22 -7.26
CA ALA A 188 -0.53 -17.58 -7.26
C ALA A 188 0.14 -17.93 -5.92
N PHE A 189 0.95 -17.04 -5.38
CA PHE A 189 1.56 -17.20 -4.06
C PHE A 189 0.53 -17.37 -2.95
N LEU A 190 -0.53 -16.56 -2.93
CA LEU A 190 -1.59 -16.70 -1.93
C LEU A 190 -2.40 -17.99 -2.13
N SER A 191 -2.73 -18.35 -3.37
CA SER A 191 -3.48 -19.58 -3.68
C SER A 191 -2.73 -20.84 -3.28
N ASP A 192 -1.41 -20.90 -3.51
CA ASP A 192 -0.55 -22.00 -3.04
C ASP A 192 -0.63 -22.17 -1.52
N ARG A 193 -0.58 -21.06 -0.78
CA ARG A 193 -0.62 -21.06 0.68
C ARG A 193 -1.96 -21.43 1.28
N VAL A 194 -3.05 -21.07 0.62
CA VAL A 194 -4.40 -21.43 1.05
C VAL A 194 -4.74 -22.87 0.64
N GLY A 195 -4.11 -23.39 -0.43
CA GLY A 195 -4.40 -24.70 -1.01
C GLY A 195 -5.58 -24.72 -1.97
N GLU A 196 -6.08 -23.54 -2.36
CA GLU A 196 -7.17 -23.36 -3.33
C GLU A 196 -7.02 -22.01 -4.04
N ASP A 197 -7.75 -21.81 -5.16
CA ASP A 197 -7.71 -20.55 -5.88
C ASP A 197 -8.38 -19.42 -5.06
N THR A 198 -7.61 -18.38 -4.75
CA THR A 198 -8.10 -17.17 -4.06
C THR A 198 -8.98 -16.27 -4.93
N GLY A 199 -9.08 -16.57 -6.23
CA GLY A 199 -9.87 -15.86 -7.22
C GLY A 199 -9.22 -14.53 -7.65
N ALA A 200 -9.87 -13.85 -8.59
CA ALA A 200 -9.39 -12.55 -9.06
C ALA A 200 -9.39 -11.51 -7.92
N PHE A 201 -8.34 -10.69 -7.86
CA PHE A 201 -8.29 -9.60 -6.89
C PHE A 201 -9.34 -8.53 -7.21
N PRO A 202 -10.16 -8.12 -6.22
CA PRO A 202 -11.16 -7.10 -6.47
C PRO A 202 -10.48 -5.74 -6.68
N ARG A 203 -11.05 -4.95 -7.61
CA ARG A 203 -10.61 -3.58 -7.85
C ARG A 203 -11.39 -2.62 -6.94
N TYR A 204 -10.79 -2.25 -5.81
CA TYR A 204 -11.45 -1.41 -4.80
C TYR A 204 -11.21 0.10 -4.98
N GLN A 205 -10.24 0.52 -5.80
CA GLN A 205 -9.83 1.93 -5.92
C GLN A 205 -9.50 2.27 -7.38
N GLU A 206 -10.52 2.56 -8.18
CA GLU A 206 -10.38 2.92 -9.59
C GLU A 206 -10.42 4.44 -9.86
N GLY A 207 -10.74 5.25 -8.85
CA GLY A 207 -10.91 6.71 -9.00
C GLY A 207 -9.67 7.39 -9.57
N GLY A 208 -9.84 8.06 -10.72
CA GLY A 208 -8.80 8.81 -11.44
C GLY A 208 -7.94 7.96 -12.39
N ASN A 209 -8.18 6.65 -12.52
CA ASN A 209 -7.39 5.80 -13.42
C ASN A 209 -7.55 6.18 -14.90
N ASP A 210 -8.72 6.69 -15.27
CA ASP A 210 -9.07 7.18 -16.61
C ASP A 210 -8.22 8.38 -17.07
N ARG A 211 -7.60 9.09 -16.13
CA ARG A 211 -6.76 10.28 -16.40
C ARG A 211 -5.26 10.01 -16.39
N LYS A 212 -4.82 8.76 -16.17
CA LYS A 212 -3.40 8.46 -16.03
C LYS A 212 -2.60 8.81 -17.28
N ASP A 213 -3.07 8.43 -18.45
CA ASP A 213 -2.35 8.65 -19.71
C ASP A 213 -2.23 10.15 -20.01
N GLU A 214 -3.30 10.92 -19.79
CA GLU A 214 -3.32 12.38 -19.88
C GLU A 214 -2.29 13.01 -18.93
N VAL A 215 -2.28 12.57 -17.67
CA VAL A 215 -1.37 13.09 -16.65
C VAL A 215 0.09 12.71 -16.93
N HIS A 216 0.34 11.50 -17.43
CA HIS A 216 1.68 11.09 -17.87
C HIS A 216 2.17 11.95 -19.04
N ALA A 217 1.31 12.25 -20.00
CA ALA A 217 1.64 13.12 -21.12
C ALA A 217 1.85 14.60 -20.70
N ALA A 218 1.18 15.04 -19.63
CA ALA A 218 1.29 16.39 -19.10
C ALA A 218 2.55 16.64 -18.25
N LEU A 219 3.26 15.59 -17.81
CA LEU A 219 4.53 15.73 -17.09
C LEU A 219 5.60 16.32 -17.99
N SER A 220 6.10 17.50 -17.65
CA SER A 220 7.21 18.12 -18.35
C SER A 220 8.50 17.30 -18.15
N PRO A 221 9.47 17.40 -19.08
CA PRO A 221 10.78 16.77 -18.92
C PRO A 221 11.48 17.16 -17.60
N GLU A 222 11.36 18.42 -17.18
CA GLU A 222 11.94 18.93 -15.94
C GLU A 222 11.27 18.31 -14.71
N SER A 223 9.94 18.23 -14.71
CA SER A 223 9.19 17.62 -13.61
C SER A 223 9.46 16.12 -13.52
N ARG A 224 9.59 15.44 -14.67
CA ARG A 224 9.99 14.04 -14.71
C ARG A 224 11.39 13.84 -14.12
N ALA A 225 12.37 14.64 -14.54
CA ALA A 225 13.73 14.56 -14.02
C ALA A 225 13.78 14.81 -12.50
N ALA A 226 13.03 15.81 -12.00
CA ALA A 226 12.93 16.08 -10.58
C ALA A 226 12.32 14.91 -9.79
N LEU A 227 11.30 14.24 -10.34
CA LEU A 227 10.73 13.03 -9.73
C LEU A 227 11.70 11.85 -9.77
N GLU A 228 12.44 11.67 -10.86
CA GLU A 228 13.45 10.61 -10.98
C GLU A 228 14.59 10.82 -9.97
N GLU A 229 15.03 12.06 -9.75
CA GLU A 229 15.99 12.41 -8.69
C GLU A 229 15.40 12.14 -7.29
N PHE A 230 14.17 12.59 -7.04
CA PHE A 230 13.49 12.39 -5.76
C PHE A 230 13.28 10.89 -5.42
N TYR A 231 13.07 10.04 -6.44
CA TYR A 231 12.90 8.59 -6.29
C TYR A 231 14.15 7.79 -6.70
N ALA A 232 15.33 8.40 -6.74
CA ALA A 232 16.54 7.74 -7.24
C ALA A 232 16.85 6.41 -6.52
N ASP A 233 16.64 6.35 -5.21
CA ASP A 233 16.82 5.12 -4.44
C ASP A 233 15.79 4.04 -4.81
N ASP A 234 14.53 4.41 -5.02
CA ASP A 234 13.51 3.45 -5.45
C ASP A 234 13.85 2.88 -6.84
N LEU A 235 14.28 3.74 -7.77
CA LEU A 235 14.70 3.34 -9.11
C LEU A 235 15.97 2.47 -9.10
N ARG A 236 16.82 2.61 -8.08
CA ARG A 236 18.04 1.80 -7.93
C ARG A 236 17.77 0.45 -7.26
N ILE A 237 16.86 0.40 -6.29
CA ILE A 237 16.64 -0.76 -5.42
C ILE A 237 15.54 -1.68 -5.98
N TRP A 238 14.48 -1.09 -6.55
CA TRP A 238 13.21 -1.77 -6.85
C TRP A 238 12.88 -1.77 -8.35
N ARG A 239 13.90 -1.71 -9.22
CA ARG A 239 13.74 -1.86 -10.67
C ARG A 239 13.88 -3.31 -11.12
#